data_AF-N9PIL0-F1
#
_entry.id   AF-N9PIL0-F1
#
_cell.length_a   1.000
_cell.length_b   1.000
_cell.length_c   1.000
_cell.angle_alpha   90.00
_cell.angle_beta   90.00
_cell.angle_gamma   90.00
#
_symmetry.space_group_name_H-M   'P 1'
#
loop_
_entity.id
_entity.type
_entity.pdbx_description
1 polymer ?
#
loop_
_entity_poly.entity_id
_entity_poly.type
_entity_poly.pdbx_seq_one_letter_code
_entity_poly.pdbx_strand_id
1 'polypeptide(L)'
;MDKQAQEQQSWSRSVSHELITVVLQGDWEVHIIPRPLAKAWLGEIVGKNILCLASAGGQQAPVLAAAGANVTVFDLSDQQLQQDRMVAEREGLHLKTVQGNMCDLHAFHNAEFDLIIQPISNL
;
A
#
# COMPACT_ATOMS: atom_id res chain seq x y z
N MET A 1 15.40 11.81 1.02
CA MET A 1 14.24 10.92 1.21
C MET A 1 13.74 10.94 2.65
N ASP A 2 14.60 11.02 3.67
CA ASP A 2 14.11 11.08 5.08
C ASP A 2 13.56 12.44 5.55
N LYS A 3 13.82 13.53 4.81
CA LYS A 3 13.35 14.88 5.18
C LYS A 3 11.85 15.11 4.96
N GLN A 4 11.20 14.38 4.06
CA GLN A 4 9.77 14.59 3.74
C GLN A 4 8.81 13.95 4.76
N ALA A 5 9.30 13.05 5.62
CA ALA A 5 8.48 12.45 6.69
C ALA A 5 8.20 13.40 7.88
N GLN A 6 8.91 14.53 7.97
CA GLN A 6 8.74 15.52 9.04
C GLN A 6 7.75 16.64 8.69
N GLU A 7 7.38 16.79 7.43
CA GLU A 7 6.39 17.78 7.01
C GLU A 7 4.99 17.16 7.08
N GLN A 8 4.17 17.69 7.97
CA GLN A 8 2.78 17.29 8.24
C GLN A 8 1.83 17.67 7.08
N GLN A 9 2.16 17.29 5.85
CA GLN A 9 1.26 17.38 4.71
C GLN A 9 0.36 16.13 4.68
N SER A 10 -0.87 16.24 4.17
CA SER A 10 -1.90 15.18 4.23
C SER A 10 -1.47 13.81 3.70
N TRP A 11 -0.35 13.72 2.98
CA TRP A 11 0.22 12.52 2.37
C TRP A 11 1.30 11.81 3.23
N SER A 12 1.73 12.39 4.35
CA SER A 12 2.69 11.77 5.28
C SER A 12 2.03 11.11 6.49
N ARG A 13 0.71 11.25 6.63
CA ARG A 13 -0.07 10.65 7.71
C ARG A 13 -0.64 9.31 7.23
N SER A 14 -0.41 8.26 7.99
CA SER A 14 -0.98 6.93 7.76
C SER A 14 -2.52 7.01 7.78
N VAL A 15 -3.19 6.11 7.05
CA VAL A 15 -4.66 6.09 6.97
C VAL A 15 -5.32 5.98 8.35
N SER A 16 -6.49 6.60 8.51
CA SER A 16 -7.23 6.59 9.78
C SER A 16 -8.06 5.31 9.97
N HIS A 17 -8.49 5.06 11.20
CA HIS A 17 -9.31 3.89 11.55
C HIS A 17 -10.71 3.95 10.91
N GLU A 18 -11.28 5.14 10.79
CA GLU A 18 -12.59 5.35 10.19
C GLU A 18 -12.61 4.94 8.72
N LEU A 19 -11.54 5.27 7.98
CA LEU A 19 -11.39 4.88 6.59
C LEU A 19 -11.31 3.35 6.45
N ILE A 20 -10.51 2.70 7.30
CA ILE A 20 -10.36 1.24 7.25
C ILE A 20 -11.67 0.53 7.61
N THR A 21 -12.41 1.03 8.59
CA THR A 21 -13.72 0.47 8.97
C THR A 21 -14.71 0.50 7.79
N VAL A 22 -14.72 1.59 7.03
CA VAL A 22 -15.56 1.73 5.82
C VAL A 22 -15.12 0.74 4.73
N VAL A 23 -13.80 0.58 4.53
CA VAL A 23 -13.22 -0.38 3.57
C VAL A 23 -13.60 -1.82 3.92
N LEU A 24 -13.51 -2.22 5.19
CA LEU A 24 -13.86 -3.56 5.66
C LEU A 24 -15.34 -3.90 5.47
N GLN A 25 -16.22 -2.89 5.38
CA GLN A 25 -17.64 -3.06 5.11
C GLN A 25 -17.94 -3.17 3.60
N GLY A 26 -16.92 -3.15 2.74
CA GLY A 26 -17.02 -3.34 1.29
C GLY A 26 -17.02 -2.05 0.46
N ASP A 27 -17.15 -0.89 1.11
CA ASP A 27 -17.07 0.42 0.47
C ASP A 27 -15.65 0.98 0.59
N TRP A 28 -14.82 0.73 -0.43
CA TRP A 28 -13.42 1.20 -0.44
C TRP A 28 -13.08 2.09 -1.63
N GLU A 29 -12.22 3.09 -1.44
CA GLU A 29 -11.57 3.83 -2.53
C GLU A 29 -10.07 3.95 -2.22
N VAL A 30 -9.21 3.65 -3.21
CA VAL A 30 -7.74 3.80 -3.08
C VAL A 30 -7.32 5.07 -3.79
N HIS A 31 -6.65 5.98 -3.10
CA HIS A 31 -6.12 7.20 -3.70
C HIS A 31 -4.69 6.97 -4.21
N ILE A 32 -4.52 6.96 -5.53
CA ILE A 32 -3.21 6.82 -6.21
C ILE A 32 -2.74 8.16 -6.81
N ILE A 33 -3.68 9.09 -7.05
CA ILE A 33 -3.50 10.47 -7.49
C ILE A 33 -4.45 11.35 -6.63
N PRO A 34 -4.46 12.70 -6.72
CA PRO A 34 -5.45 13.55 -6.03
C PRO A 34 -6.94 13.23 -6.32
N ARG A 35 -7.22 12.19 -7.12
CA ARG A 35 -8.54 11.58 -7.29
C ARG A 35 -8.46 10.07 -7.00
N PRO A 36 -9.49 9.47 -6.38
CA PRO A 36 -9.53 8.03 -6.13
C PRO A 36 -9.41 7.26 -7.44
N LEU A 37 -8.63 6.18 -7.45
CA LEU A 37 -8.60 5.25 -8.56
C LEU A 37 -9.95 4.55 -8.63
N ALA A 38 -10.64 4.65 -9.76
CA ALA A 38 -11.91 3.96 -9.95
C ALA A 38 -11.70 2.44 -9.80
N LYS A 39 -12.51 1.77 -8.95
CA LYS A 39 -12.46 0.31 -8.74
C LYS A 39 -12.42 -0.49 -10.06
N ALA A 40 -13.12 0.00 -11.09
CA ALA A 40 -13.16 -0.60 -12.42
C ALA A 40 -11.78 -0.76 -13.10
N TRP A 41 -10.79 0.06 -12.73
CA TRP A 41 -9.42 -0.06 -13.25
C TRP A 41 -8.65 -1.26 -12.65
N LEU A 42 -8.89 -1.59 -11.38
CA LEU A 42 -8.26 -2.73 -10.72
C LEU A 42 -9.05 -4.03 -10.92
N GLY A 43 -10.35 -3.92 -11.19
CA GLY A 43 -11.27 -5.05 -11.27
C GLY A 43 -11.43 -5.73 -9.90
N GLU A 44 -11.79 -7.02 -9.93
CA GLU A 44 -11.85 -7.84 -8.72
C GLU A 44 -10.43 -8.09 -8.18
N ILE A 45 -10.19 -7.71 -6.92
CA ILE A 45 -8.88 -7.82 -6.25
C ILE A 45 -8.86 -8.80 -5.08
N VAL A 46 -10.03 -9.27 -4.63
CA VAL A 46 -10.13 -10.23 -3.53
C VAL A 46 -9.33 -11.49 -3.87
N GLY A 47 -8.41 -11.88 -2.99
CA GLY A 47 -7.55 -13.04 -3.13
C GLY A 47 -6.41 -12.89 -4.15
N LYS A 48 -6.27 -11.75 -4.83
CA LYS A 48 -5.16 -11.52 -5.77
C LYS A 48 -3.88 -11.16 -5.03
N ASN A 49 -2.75 -11.59 -5.58
CA ASN A 49 -1.43 -11.20 -5.12
C ASN A 49 -1.05 -9.86 -5.73
N ILE A 50 -0.89 -8.83 -4.90
CA ILE A 50 -0.60 -7.47 -5.34
C ILE A 50 0.74 -7.01 -4.76
N LEU A 51 1.63 -6.52 -5.63
CA LEU A 51 2.88 -5.86 -5.25
C LEU A 51 2.70 -4.34 -5.26
N CYS A 52 2.82 -3.71 -4.09
CA CYS A 52 2.98 -2.26 -3.95
C CYS A 52 4.48 -1.92 -4.02
N LEU A 53 4.94 -1.50 -5.20
CA LEU A 53 6.35 -1.27 -5.52
C LEU A 53 6.75 0.19 -5.29
N ALA A 54 7.78 0.43 -4.47
CA ALA A 54 8.25 1.75 -4.05
C ALA A 54 7.09 2.65 -3.57
N SER A 55 6.21 2.06 -2.75
CA SER A 55 4.90 2.59 -2.40
C SER A 55 4.60 2.47 -0.90
N ALA A 56 5.62 2.33 -0.06
CA ALA A 56 5.41 2.30 1.38
C ALA A 56 4.93 3.66 1.92
N GLY A 57 4.33 3.66 3.10
CA GLY A 57 3.81 4.88 3.74
C GLY A 57 2.45 4.70 4.42
N GLY A 58 1.91 3.47 4.48
CA GLY A 58 0.71 3.17 5.25
C GLY A 58 -0.57 3.75 4.65
N GLN A 59 -0.66 3.83 3.32
CA GLN A 59 -1.83 4.37 2.61
C GLN A 59 -2.50 3.31 1.73
N GLN A 60 -1.89 3.01 0.59
CA GLN A 60 -2.55 2.22 -0.46
C GLN A 60 -2.57 0.73 -0.12
N ALA A 61 -1.44 0.22 0.38
CA ALA A 61 -1.28 -1.18 0.73
C ALA A 61 -2.25 -1.65 1.83
N PRO A 62 -2.46 -0.93 2.94
CA PRO A 62 -3.47 -1.30 3.93
C PRO A 62 -4.90 -1.32 3.38
N VAL A 63 -5.26 -0.37 2.51
CA VAL A 63 -6.61 -0.34 1.90
C VAL A 63 -6.82 -1.56 0.99
N LEU A 64 -5.82 -1.91 0.17
CA LEU A 64 -5.89 -3.10 -0.69
C LEU A 64 -5.97 -4.41 0.12
N ALA A 65 -5.22 -4.49 1.23
CA ALA A 65 -5.26 -5.64 2.13
C ALA A 65 -6.62 -5.75 2.82
N ALA A 66 -7.19 -4.64 3.29
CA ALA A 66 -8.52 -4.59 3.88
C ALA A 66 -9.64 -4.92 2.86
N ALA A 67 -9.43 -4.60 1.59
CA ALA A 67 -10.31 -5.02 0.48
C ALA A 67 -10.16 -6.51 0.11
N GLY A 68 -9.31 -7.28 0.80
CA GLY A 68 -9.18 -8.72 0.67
C GLY A 68 -8.08 -9.19 -0.30
N ALA A 69 -7.19 -8.31 -0.76
CA ALA A 69 -6.03 -8.71 -1.56
C ALA A 69 -4.88 -9.24 -0.68
N ASN A 70 -4.05 -10.12 -1.25
CA ASN A 70 -2.79 -10.56 -0.64
C ASN A 70 -1.70 -9.55 -1.01
N VAL A 71 -1.41 -8.61 -0.11
CA VAL A 71 -0.54 -7.47 -0.43
C VAL A 71 0.89 -7.69 0.05
N THR A 72 1.85 -7.41 -0.85
CA THR A 72 3.27 -7.23 -0.51
C THR A 72 3.70 -5.80 -0.81
N VAL A 73 4.28 -5.12 0.16
CA VAL A 73 4.89 -3.80 0.01
C VAL A 73 6.39 -3.96 -0.12
N PHE A 74 6.97 -3.44 -1.21
CA PHE A 74 8.40 -3.45 -1.45
C PHE A 74 8.92 -2.04 -1.57
N ASP A 75 9.79 -1.62 -0.65
CA ASP A 75 10.29 -0.25 -0.60
C ASP A 75 11.72 -0.20 -0.09
N LEU A 76 12.45 0.86 -0.45
CA LEU A 76 13.81 1.08 0.00
C LEU A 76 13.85 1.52 1.48
N SER A 77 12.84 2.26 1.92
CA SER A 77 12.80 2.87 3.26
C SER A 77 12.09 1.98 4.27
N ASP A 78 12.83 1.42 5.22
CA ASP A 78 12.24 0.66 6.32
C ASP A 78 11.35 1.54 7.22
N GLN A 79 11.65 2.83 7.34
CA GLN A 79 10.79 3.77 8.08
C GLN A 79 9.42 3.94 7.41
N GLN A 80 9.36 3.96 6.08
CA GLN A 80 8.08 3.98 5.36
C GLN A 80 7.35 2.64 5.53
N LEU A 81 8.06 1.51 5.41
CA LEU A 81 7.48 0.19 5.64
C LEU A 81 6.93 0.03 7.07
N GLN A 82 7.54 0.70 8.06
CA GLN A 82 7.01 0.72 9.43
C GLN A 82 5.62 1.35 9.49
N GLN A 83 5.29 2.33 8.63
CA GLN A 83 3.93 2.89 8.57
C GLN A 83 2.91 1.84 8.13
N ASP A 84 3.24 1.04 7.11
CA ASP A 84 2.39 -0.06 6.65
C ASP A 84 2.21 -1.12 7.74
N ARG A 85 3.30 -1.51 8.44
CA ARG A 85 3.23 -2.44 9.57
C ARG A 85 2.35 -1.92 10.70
N MET A 86 2.52 -0.66 11.10
CA MET A 86 1.72 -0.06 12.17
C MET A 86 0.23 -0.04 11.84
N VAL A 87 -0.14 0.32 10.60
CA VAL A 87 -1.55 0.29 10.19
C VAL A 87 -2.06 -1.16 10.15
N ALA A 88 -1.27 -2.10 9.62
CA ALA A 88 -1.65 -3.50 9.56
C ALA A 88 -1.91 -4.09 10.94
N GLU A 89 -1.01 -3.85 11.90
CA GLU A 89 -1.16 -4.28 13.29
C GLU A 89 -2.38 -3.63 13.97
N ARG A 90 -2.53 -2.31 13.81
CA ARG A 90 -3.64 -1.54 14.40
C ARG A 90 -5.01 -2.05 13.93
N GLU A 91 -5.11 -2.48 12.68
CA GLU A 91 -6.37 -2.84 12.02
C GLU A 91 -6.56 -4.35 11.86
N GLY A 92 -5.61 -5.17 12.30
CA GLY A 92 -5.66 -6.63 12.14
C GLY A 92 -5.57 -7.10 10.69
N LEU A 93 -4.89 -6.34 9.83
CA LEU A 93 -4.74 -6.65 8.40
C LEU A 93 -3.53 -7.54 8.16
N HIS A 94 -3.62 -8.39 7.13
CA HIS A 94 -2.51 -9.19 6.67
C HIS A 94 -1.84 -8.55 5.44
N LEU A 95 -0.63 -8.02 5.62
CA LEU A 95 0.22 -7.58 4.51
C LEU A 95 1.69 -7.92 4.82
N LYS A 96 2.47 -8.15 3.77
CA LYS A 96 3.92 -8.41 3.87
C LYS A 96 4.67 -7.12 3.56
N THR A 97 5.70 -6.81 4.34
CA THR A 97 6.66 -5.74 4.02
C THR A 97 8.01 -6.36 3.71
N VAL A 98 8.66 -5.88 2.65
CA VAL A 98 9.99 -6.33 2.22
C VAL A 98 10.81 -5.09 1.90
N GLN A 99 11.95 -4.93 2.58
CA GLN A 99 12.87 -3.85 2.25
C GLN A 99 13.74 -4.25 1.06
N GLY A 100 13.85 -3.37 0.06
CA GLY A 100 14.80 -3.58 -1.04
C GLY A 100 14.74 -2.49 -2.10
N ASN A 101 15.64 -2.62 -3.07
CA ASN A 101 15.76 -1.67 -4.17
C ASN A 101 14.83 -2.09 -5.31
N MET A 102 13.92 -1.23 -5.78
CA MET A 102 13.03 -1.52 -6.90
C MET A 102 13.74 -1.90 -8.21
N CYS A 103 15.04 -1.56 -8.36
CA CYS A 103 15.86 -1.99 -9.49
C CYS A 103 16.34 -3.46 -9.37
N ASP A 104 16.14 -4.11 -8.22
CA ASP A 104 16.50 -5.50 -7.96
C ASP A 104 15.31 -6.24 -7.30
N LEU A 105 14.60 -7.03 -8.10
CA LEU A 105 13.41 -7.78 -7.69
C LEU A 105 13.69 -9.26 -7.41
N HIS A 106 14.96 -9.65 -7.22
CA HIS A 106 15.34 -11.05 -7.02
C HIS A 106 14.81 -11.66 -5.71
N ALA A 107 14.25 -10.83 -4.81
CA ALA A 107 13.52 -11.26 -3.63
C ALA A 107 12.16 -11.95 -3.96
N PHE A 108 11.69 -11.84 -5.20
CA PHE A 108 10.40 -12.37 -5.65
C PHE A 108 10.56 -13.45 -6.72
N HIS A 109 9.59 -14.36 -6.76
CA HIS A 109 9.53 -15.40 -7.76
C HIS A 109 8.92 -14.85 -9.06
N ASN A 110 9.27 -15.46 -10.20
CA ASN A 110 8.64 -15.13 -11.47
C ASN A 110 7.12 -15.36 -11.39
N ALA A 111 6.35 -14.38 -11.90
CA ALA A 111 4.88 -14.42 -11.92
C ALA A 111 4.22 -14.61 -10.53
N GLU A 112 4.84 -14.12 -9.46
CA GLU A 112 4.27 -14.16 -8.10
C GLU A 112 3.05 -13.25 -7.92
N PHE A 113 2.95 -12.16 -8.70
CA PHE A 113 1.94 -11.12 -8.54
C PHE A 113 1.00 -11.03 -9.75
N ASP A 114 -0.29 -10.90 -9.47
CA ASP A 114 -1.34 -10.65 -10.46
C ASP A 114 -1.36 -9.17 -10.88
N LEU A 115 -1.01 -8.27 -9.94
CA LEU A 115 -1.02 -6.82 -10.14
C LEU A 115 0.20 -6.17 -9.49
N ILE A 116 0.74 -5.14 -10.14
CA ILE A 116 1.78 -4.28 -9.59
C ILE A 116 1.23 -2.86 -9.53
N ILE A 117 1.28 -2.25 -8.36
CA ILE A 117 0.88 -0.88 -8.10
C ILE A 117 2.12 -0.09 -7.73
N GLN A 118 2.40 0.93 -8.53
CA GLN A 118 3.47 1.89 -8.29
C GLN A 118 2.85 3.29 -8.45
N PRO A 119 2.44 3.94 -7.34
CA PRO A 119 1.97 5.31 -7.38
C PRO A 119 3.08 6.22 -7.89
N ILE A 120 2.71 7.23 -8.68
CA ILE A 120 3.65 8.24 -9.13
C ILE A 120 4.02 9.07 -7.90
N SER A 121 5.26 8.97 -7.45
CA SER A 121 5.82 9.84 -6.42
C SER A 121 5.99 11.23 -7.03
N ASN A 122 5.01 12.10 -6.87
CA ASN A 122 5.19 13.53 -7.14
C ASN A 122 6.06 14.11 -6.01
N LEU A 123 7.30 14.43 -6.38
CA LEU A 123 8.26 15.21 -5.59
C LEU A 123 7.69 16.55 -5.12
#